data_AF-A0A7C5MLG1-F1
#
_entry.id   AF-A0A7C5MLG1-F1
#
_cell.length_a   1.000
_cell.length_b   1.000
_cell.length_c   1.000
_cell.angle_alpha   90.00
_cell.angle_beta   90.00
_cell.angle_gamma   90.00
#
_symmetry.space_group_name_H-M   'P 1'
#
loop_
_entity.id
_entity.type
_entity.pdbx_description
1 polymer ?
#
loop_
_entity_poly.entity_id
_entity_poly.type
_entity_poly.pdbx_seq_one_letter_code
_entity_poly.pdbx_strand_id
1 'polypeptide(L)'
;MPAETKSVKSQDSFLEALHAEIIAGSENLIGWIRQIQAHGAIESLFGLEIWLKGIQCFFSMDHIPLSPPERSSLLSRNFSPEIEIVRKCIQVCESHAYAILKPEISGRFEFEEFIEIQLRRDRILDFHVSRMMEQLTPQDSMAQLMEFLNDMRVTIDALKGQSFLGYQLFLSLGRCFTREIKYCRYIDMLLSQRFRLQYDLVENKTVTEALRRVDDDKTRRNVALALLYLFRFLKYLSFVAADLSQDRPLKHHLATFALIHKEMADFSEFLAARLLRAQQIEESLRSAVELIAYSIKIESQRIMNQELVFVSREMEPSKIYTRIENAHGLLRNCTQSCIVTMLQAIEKGFDAASLFPSRAERLMSAEKIRQSLWELRQWLIDMLANR
;
A
#
# COMPACT_ATOMS: atom_id res chain seq x y z
N MET A 1 44.76 -26.64 37.75
CA MET A 1 44.41 -25.89 36.52
C MET A 1 42.92 -25.62 36.55
N PRO A 2 42.46 -24.36 36.65
CA PRO A 2 41.04 -24.05 36.62
C PRO A 2 40.55 -23.95 35.16
N ALA A 3 39.40 -24.57 34.90
CA ALA A 3 38.74 -24.61 33.61
C ALA A 3 38.07 -23.27 33.26
N GLU A 4 38.16 -22.94 31.98
CA GLU A 4 37.71 -21.70 31.35
C GLU A 4 36.20 -21.47 31.48
N THR A 5 35.83 -20.37 32.13
CA THR A 5 34.49 -19.76 32.12
C THR A 5 34.47 -18.60 31.12
N LYS A 6 34.67 -18.89 29.83
CA LYS A 6 34.58 -17.90 28.74
C LYS A 6 33.71 -18.44 27.61
N SER A 7 32.39 -18.27 27.68
CA SER A 7 31.51 -18.50 26.53
C SER A 7 30.16 -17.77 26.64
N VAL A 8 29.58 -17.68 27.84
CA VAL A 8 28.22 -17.14 28.01
C VAL A 8 28.14 -15.61 27.92
N LYS A 9 29.15 -14.86 28.40
CA LYS A 9 29.11 -13.38 28.42
C LYS A 9 29.15 -12.69 27.05
N SER A 10 29.66 -13.35 26.00
CA SER A 10 29.81 -12.69 24.68
C SER A 10 28.53 -12.69 23.84
N GLN A 11 27.65 -13.68 24.03
CA GLN A 11 26.36 -13.74 23.34
C GLN A 11 25.38 -12.70 23.90
N ASP A 12 25.35 -12.51 25.22
CA ASP A 12 24.54 -11.46 25.85
C ASP A 12 25.02 -10.06 25.44
N SER A 13 26.34 -9.82 25.38
CA SER A 13 26.90 -8.54 24.94
C SER A 13 26.62 -8.23 23.46
N PHE A 14 26.57 -9.24 22.58
CA PHE A 14 26.20 -9.06 21.17
C PHE A 14 24.71 -8.75 21.02
N LEU A 15 23.84 -9.47 21.75
CA LEU A 15 22.40 -9.23 21.73
C LEU A 15 22.04 -7.86 22.32
N GLU A 16 22.72 -7.43 23.38
CA GLU A 16 22.59 -6.09 23.96
C GLU A 16 23.04 -5.00 22.97
N ALA A 17 24.17 -5.19 22.29
CA ALA A 17 24.64 -4.28 21.26
C ALA A 17 23.66 -4.18 20.08
N LEU A 18 23.15 -5.32 19.61
CA LEU A 18 22.16 -5.38 18.53
C LEU A 18 20.85 -4.69 18.92
N HIS A 19 20.36 -4.91 20.15
CA HIS A 19 19.17 -4.22 20.66
C HIS A 19 19.38 -2.71 20.76
N ALA A 20 20.54 -2.26 21.27
CA ALA A 20 20.87 -0.83 21.32
C ALA A 20 20.90 -0.21 19.92
N GLU A 21 21.45 -0.94 18.93
CA GLU A 21 21.52 -0.49 17.54
C GLU A 21 20.14 -0.42 16.85
N ILE A 22 19.25 -1.37 17.14
CA ILE A 22 17.86 -1.36 16.66
C ILE A 22 17.09 -0.18 17.27
N ILE A 23 17.28 0.08 18.57
CA ILE A 23 16.64 1.22 19.26
C ILE A 23 17.13 2.53 18.66
N ALA A 24 18.45 2.71 18.56
CA ALA A 24 19.05 3.91 17.95
C ALA A 24 18.59 4.13 16.50
N GLY A 25 18.54 3.06 15.69
CA GLY A 25 18.00 3.13 14.34
C GLY A 25 16.52 3.54 14.31
N SER A 26 15.73 3.06 15.27
CA SER A 26 14.31 3.42 15.36
C SER A 26 14.10 4.89 15.76
N GLU A 27 14.93 5.42 16.66
CA GLU A 27 14.91 6.82 17.07
C GLU A 27 15.34 7.74 15.91
N ASN A 28 16.40 7.38 15.20
CA ASN A 28 16.84 8.09 14.00
C ASN A 28 15.75 8.14 12.93
N LEU A 29 15.09 7.00 12.68
CA LEU A 29 13.98 6.93 11.73
C LEU A 29 12.81 7.84 12.17
N ILE A 30 12.41 7.80 13.43
CA ILE A 30 11.32 8.65 13.95
C ILE A 30 11.68 10.12 13.85
N GLY A 31 12.93 10.49 14.19
CA GLY A 31 13.45 11.84 14.06
C GLY A 31 13.39 12.34 12.61
N TRP A 32 13.84 11.54 11.67
CA TRP A 32 13.78 11.84 10.24
C TRP A 32 12.35 11.98 9.72
N ILE A 33 11.43 11.08 10.11
CA ILE A 33 10.02 11.19 9.72
C ILE A 33 9.40 12.49 10.26
N ARG A 34 9.73 12.89 11.49
CA ARG A 34 9.27 14.18 12.06
C ARG A 34 9.82 15.37 11.28
N GLN A 35 11.09 15.31 10.85
CA GLN A 35 11.66 16.33 9.98
C GLN A 35 10.91 16.39 8.65
N ILE A 36 10.68 15.26 7.97
CA ILE A 36 9.91 15.21 6.72
C ILE A 36 8.51 15.81 6.90
N GLN A 37 7.84 15.50 8.02
CA GLN A 37 6.54 16.06 8.35
C GLN A 37 6.59 17.58 8.52
N ALA A 38 7.61 18.11 9.21
CA ALA A 38 7.81 19.55 9.36
C ALA A 38 8.03 20.27 8.01
N HIS A 39 8.65 19.60 7.04
CA HIS A 39 8.85 20.11 5.68
C HIS A 39 7.64 19.90 4.75
N GLY A 40 6.53 19.32 5.24
CA GLY A 40 5.33 19.07 4.44
C GLY A 40 5.45 17.94 3.41
N ALA A 41 6.52 17.14 3.45
CA ALA A 41 6.77 16.05 2.50
C ALA A 41 6.22 14.68 2.96
N ILE A 42 5.38 14.65 4.01
CA ILE A 42 4.88 13.41 4.61
C ILE A 42 4.02 12.57 3.67
N GLU A 43 3.21 13.22 2.81
CA GLU A 43 2.44 12.54 1.78
C GLU A 43 3.34 11.92 0.70
N SER A 44 4.52 12.52 0.46
CA SER A 44 5.51 11.92 -0.46
C SER A 44 6.19 10.71 0.16
N LEU A 45 6.47 10.72 1.47
CA LEU A 45 6.98 9.53 2.18
C LEU A 45 5.96 8.39 2.17
N PHE A 46 4.69 8.71 2.42
CA PHE A 46 3.63 7.72 2.34
C PHE A 46 3.44 7.20 0.91
N GLY A 47 3.46 8.08 -0.09
CA GLY A 47 3.45 7.70 -1.51
C GLY A 47 4.59 6.74 -1.85
N LEU A 48 5.82 7.05 -1.44
CA LEU A 48 6.97 6.18 -1.63
C LEU A 48 6.75 4.79 -1.01
N GLU A 49 6.25 4.73 0.23
CA GLU A 49 5.91 3.46 0.88
C GLU A 49 4.89 2.64 0.06
N ILE A 50 3.80 3.27 -0.41
CA ILE A 50 2.78 2.61 -1.23
C ILE A 50 3.43 2.01 -2.48
N TRP A 51 4.24 2.78 -3.20
CA TRP A 51 4.80 2.33 -4.46
C TRP A 51 5.82 1.22 -4.28
N LEU A 52 6.70 1.31 -3.27
CA LEU A 52 7.66 0.23 -2.98
C LEU A 52 6.95 -1.08 -2.61
N LYS A 53 5.96 -1.03 -1.72
CA LYS A 53 5.15 -2.21 -1.36
C LYS A 53 4.32 -2.71 -2.54
N GLY A 54 3.75 -1.80 -3.32
CA GLY A 54 2.99 -2.09 -4.53
C GLY A 54 3.80 -2.83 -5.58
N ILE A 55 5.05 -2.39 -5.84
CA ILE A 55 5.95 -3.09 -6.75
C ILE A 55 6.26 -4.50 -6.21
N GLN A 56 6.57 -4.66 -4.92
CA GLN A 56 6.79 -5.99 -4.31
C GLN A 56 5.59 -6.91 -4.50
N CYS A 57 4.38 -6.42 -4.23
CA CYS A 57 3.15 -7.19 -4.43
C CYS A 57 2.89 -7.49 -5.91
N PHE A 58 3.17 -6.55 -6.81
CA PHE A 58 2.95 -6.70 -8.24
C PHE A 58 3.88 -7.73 -8.88
N PHE A 59 5.05 -8.02 -8.29
CA PHE A 59 5.89 -9.14 -8.72
C PHE A 59 5.36 -10.52 -8.27
N SER A 60 4.39 -10.57 -7.35
CA SER A 60 3.76 -11.82 -6.91
C SER A 60 2.60 -12.21 -7.83
N MET A 61 2.64 -13.44 -8.33
CA MET A 61 1.58 -13.98 -9.20
C MET A 61 0.21 -14.04 -8.50
N ASP A 62 0.19 -14.07 -7.17
CA ASP A 62 -1.04 -14.10 -6.39
C ASP A 62 -1.79 -12.75 -6.42
N HIS A 63 -1.12 -11.68 -6.84
CA HIS A 63 -1.62 -10.31 -6.75
C HIS A 63 -1.58 -9.54 -8.08
N ILE A 64 -1.28 -10.21 -9.19
CA ILE A 64 -1.41 -9.64 -10.54
C ILE A 64 -2.82 -9.96 -11.06
N PRO A 65 -3.49 -9.02 -11.76
CA PRO A 65 -4.80 -9.27 -12.33
C PRO A 65 -4.69 -10.14 -13.58
N LEU A 66 -4.67 -11.46 -13.36
CA LEU A 66 -4.61 -12.49 -14.41
C LEU A 66 -5.90 -13.28 -14.46
N SER A 67 -6.39 -13.50 -15.68
CA SER A 67 -7.50 -14.42 -15.93
C SER A 67 -7.12 -15.87 -15.59
N PRO A 68 -8.07 -16.75 -15.26
CA PRO A 68 -7.80 -18.18 -15.04
C PRO A 68 -6.94 -18.85 -16.13
N PRO A 69 -7.18 -18.66 -17.45
CA PRO A 69 -6.33 -19.26 -18.47
C PRO A 69 -4.92 -18.69 -18.50
N GLU A 70 -4.73 -17.39 -18.21
CA GLU A 70 -3.39 -16.80 -18.10
C GLU A 70 -2.60 -17.37 -16.93
N ARG A 71 -3.26 -17.64 -15.79
CA ARG A 71 -2.63 -18.30 -14.64
C ARG A 71 -2.18 -19.72 -14.95
N SER A 72 -2.89 -20.43 -15.82
CA SER A 72 -2.49 -21.78 -16.27
C SER A 72 -1.36 -21.77 -17.29
N SER A 73 -1.06 -20.63 -17.93
CA SER A 73 -0.11 -20.50 -19.04
C SER A 73 1.01 -19.49 -18.79
N LEU A 74 1.46 -19.37 -17.53
CA LEU A 74 2.47 -18.37 -17.13
C LEU A 74 3.79 -18.49 -17.90
N LEU A 75 4.26 -19.71 -18.19
CA LEU A 75 5.58 -19.91 -18.80
C LEU A 75 5.68 -19.39 -20.24
N SER A 76 4.58 -19.44 -21.00
CA SER A 76 4.51 -18.96 -22.40
C SER A 76 4.00 -17.53 -22.50
N ARG A 77 3.62 -16.91 -21.39
CA ARG A 77 3.07 -15.56 -21.34
C ARG A 77 4.18 -14.51 -21.52
N ASN A 78 3.89 -13.50 -22.34
CA ASN A 78 4.73 -12.30 -22.43
C ASN A 78 4.41 -11.32 -21.29
N PHE A 79 5.43 -10.96 -20.51
CA PHE A 79 5.39 -10.04 -19.38
C PHE A 79 5.91 -8.62 -19.69
N SER A 80 6.22 -8.31 -20.96
CA SER A 80 6.60 -6.94 -21.34
C SER A 80 5.65 -5.84 -20.83
N PRO A 81 4.31 -6.01 -20.88
CA PRO A 81 3.39 -4.99 -20.38
C PRO A 81 3.52 -4.77 -18.87
N GLU A 82 3.70 -5.84 -18.07
CA GLU A 82 3.89 -5.74 -16.63
C GLU A 82 5.24 -5.12 -16.27
N ILE A 83 6.29 -5.42 -17.04
CA ILE A 83 7.63 -4.84 -16.84
C ILE A 83 7.60 -3.33 -17.10
N GLU A 84 6.89 -2.87 -18.14
CA GLU A 84 6.75 -1.42 -18.41
C GLU A 84 5.92 -0.72 -17.33
N ILE A 85 4.94 -1.41 -16.73
CA ILE A 85 4.23 -0.91 -15.55
C ILE A 85 5.17 -0.75 -14.36
N VAL A 86 6.00 -1.76 -14.06
CA VAL A 86 7.01 -1.67 -12.99
C VAL A 86 7.97 -0.50 -13.25
N ARG A 87 8.43 -0.34 -14.50
CA ARG A 87 9.27 0.80 -14.91
C ARG A 87 8.61 2.13 -14.56
N LYS A 88 7.31 2.28 -14.84
CA LYS A 88 6.58 3.51 -14.51
C LYS A 88 6.45 3.69 -13.00
N CYS A 89 6.19 2.63 -12.24
CA CYS A 89 6.17 2.69 -10.77
C CYS A 89 7.52 3.13 -10.20
N ILE A 90 8.64 2.64 -10.73
CA ILE A 90 9.99 3.05 -10.33
C ILE A 90 10.18 4.55 -10.51
N GLN A 91 9.75 5.11 -11.65
CA GLN A 91 9.80 6.57 -11.87
C GLN A 91 8.97 7.38 -10.86
N VAL A 92 7.84 6.82 -10.42
CA VAL A 92 7.01 7.46 -9.39
C VAL A 92 7.70 7.37 -8.02
N CYS A 93 8.37 6.27 -7.69
CA CYS A 93 9.23 6.17 -6.50
C CYS A 93 10.34 7.22 -6.53
N GLU A 94 11.08 7.33 -7.63
CA GLU A 94 12.14 8.35 -7.81
C GLU A 94 11.57 9.76 -7.54
N SER A 95 10.39 10.07 -8.10
CA SER A 95 9.74 11.38 -7.93
C SER A 95 9.40 11.68 -6.46
N HIS A 96 8.88 10.71 -5.71
CA HIS A 96 8.61 10.87 -4.28
C HIS A 96 9.89 10.99 -3.45
N ALA A 97 10.90 10.17 -3.76
CA ALA A 97 12.20 10.23 -3.09
C ALA A 97 12.89 11.59 -3.30
N TYR A 98 12.85 12.14 -4.53
CA TYR A 98 13.32 13.51 -4.78
C TYR A 98 12.53 14.57 -4.00
N ALA A 99 11.20 14.42 -3.87
CA ALA A 99 10.39 15.36 -3.09
C ALA A 99 10.74 15.33 -1.58
N ILE A 100 11.12 14.16 -1.06
CA ILE A 100 11.58 13.99 0.33
C ILE A 100 12.96 14.62 0.54
N LEU A 101 13.87 14.52 -0.44
CA LEU A 101 15.24 15.05 -0.35
C LEU A 101 15.35 16.55 -0.68
N LYS A 102 14.43 17.10 -1.47
CA LYS A 102 14.44 18.51 -1.93
C LYS A 102 14.67 19.61 -0.86
N PRO A 103 14.20 19.48 0.40
CA PRO A 103 14.47 20.49 1.42
C PRO A 103 15.97 20.67 1.75
N GLU A 104 16.81 19.65 1.52
CA GLU A 104 18.24 19.66 1.85
C GLU A 104 19.14 19.99 0.64
N ILE A 105 18.64 19.86 -0.59
CA ILE A 105 19.44 19.98 -1.84
C ILE A 105 19.81 21.45 -2.18
N SER A 106 19.25 22.45 -1.49
CA SER A 106 19.46 23.87 -1.86
C SER A 106 20.84 24.46 -1.49
N GLY A 107 21.91 23.68 -1.30
CA GLY A 107 23.24 24.31 -1.20
C GLY A 107 24.52 23.52 -0.90
N ARG A 108 24.53 22.19 -0.71
CA ARG A 108 25.79 21.48 -0.37
C ARG A 108 26.13 20.20 -1.15
N PHE A 109 25.15 19.49 -1.72
CA PHE A 109 25.38 18.11 -2.19
C PHE A 109 25.97 17.96 -3.60
N GLU A 110 25.73 18.91 -4.52
CA GLU A 110 26.16 18.75 -5.92
C GLU A 110 27.69 18.72 -6.12
N PHE A 111 28.47 19.24 -5.14
CA PHE A 111 29.94 19.24 -5.19
C PHE A 111 30.56 18.07 -4.42
N GLU A 112 29.97 17.65 -3.29
CA GLU A 112 30.48 16.54 -2.47
C GLU A 112 30.19 15.18 -3.12
N GLU A 113 29.03 15.00 -3.74
CA GLU A 113 28.65 13.77 -4.45
C GLU A 113 29.51 13.54 -5.70
N PHE A 114 29.86 14.61 -6.43
CA PHE A 114 30.80 14.54 -7.56
C PHE A 114 32.21 14.09 -7.12
N ILE A 115 32.67 14.54 -5.94
CA ILE A 115 33.97 14.16 -5.38
C ILE A 115 33.94 12.73 -4.81
N GLU A 116 32.86 12.32 -4.15
CA GLU A 116 32.69 10.96 -3.63
C GLU A 116 32.61 9.90 -4.75
N ILE A 117 31.89 10.20 -5.83
CA ILE A 117 31.78 9.31 -7.01
C ILE A 117 33.16 9.11 -7.66
N GLN A 118 34.03 10.13 -7.66
CA GLN A 118 35.39 10.00 -8.19
C GLN A 118 36.34 9.27 -7.23
N LEU A 119 36.10 9.29 -5.91
CA LEU A 119 36.96 8.66 -4.91
C LEU A 119 36.63 7.18 -4.64
N ARG A 120 35.41 6.70 -4.93
CA ARG A 120 34.98 5.30 -4.69
C ARG A 120 35.48 4.27 -5.72
N ARG A 121 36.34 4.65 -6.67
CA ARG A 121 36.81 3.74 -7.74
C ARG A 121 37.82 2.66 -7.31
N ASP A 122 38.33 2.64 -6.09
CA ASP A 122 39.55 1.87 -5.78
C ASP A 122 39.54 0.93 -4.55
N ARG A 123 38.38 0.49 -4.01
CA ARG A 123 38.40 -0.50 -2.92
C ARG A 123 37.38 -1.63 -3.09
N ILE A 124 37.87 -2.75 -3.61
CA ILE A 124 37.23 -4.06 -3.53
C ILE A 124 37.72 -4.72 -2.24
N LEU A 125 36.84 -4.87 -1.23
CA LEU A 125 36.91 -5.85 -0.13
C LEU A 125 35.55 -5.83 0.60
N ASP A 126 34.95 -7.01 0.81
CA ASP A 126 33.62 -7.31 1.40
C ASP A 126 32.56 -6.19 1.36
N PHE A 127 32.00 -6.02 0.16
CA PHE A 127 31.02 -4.99 -0.22
C PHE A 127 29.70 -5.05 0.56
N HIS A 128 29.25 -6.23 0.98
CA HIS A 128 27.90 -6.42 1.53
C HIS A 128 27.76 -5.99 3.00
N VAL A 129 28.75 -6.32 3.84
CA VAL A 129 28.75 -5.95 5.25
C VAL A 129 29.09 -4.46 5.40
N SER A 130 30.05 -3.97 4.62
CA SER A 130 30.44 -2.55 4.62
C SER A 130 29.27 -1.63 4.21
N ARG A 131 28.52 -1.96 3.13
CA ARG A 131 27.36 -1.14 2.71
C ARG A 131 26.23 -1.03 3.73
N MET A 132 25.92 -2.11 4.45
CA MET A 132 24.88 -2.05 5.50
C MET A 132 25.38 -1.36 6.76
N MET A 133 26.67 -1.51 7.10
CA MET A 133 27.30 -0.84 8.25
C MET A 133 27.59 0.65 8.00
N GLU A 134 27.62 1.09 6.75
CA GLU A 134 27.82 2.49 6.35
C GLU A 134 26.54 3.35 6.32
N GLN A 135 25.33 2.75 6.37
CA GLN A 135 24.07 3.49 6.45
C GLN A 135 23.82 3.99 7.87
N LEU A 136 24.56 5.03 8.28
CA LEU A 136 24.43 5.63 9.60
C LEU A 136 23.13 6.43 9.72
N THR A 137 22.63 6.97 8.61
CA THR A 137 21.45 7.84 8.56
C THR A 137 20.36 7.34 7.58
N PRO A 138 19.09 7.74 7.78
CA PRO A 138 18.03 7.51 6.80
C PRO A 138 18.32 8.10 5.42
N GLN A 139 19.09 9.20 5.35
CA GLN A 139 19.53 9.84 4.11
C GLN A 139 20.45 8.91 3.31
N ASP A 140 21.41 8.25 3.95
CA ASP A 140 22.30 7.28 3.29
C ASP A 140 21.50 6.14 2.67
N SER A 141 20.50 5.63 3.42
CA SER A 141 19.60 4.60 2.91
C SER A 141 18.70 5.09 1.77
N MET A 142 18.37 6.39 1.71
CA MET A 142 17.59 6.99 0.63
C MET A 142 18.45 7.19 -0.63
N ALA A 143 19.70 7.64 -0.50
CA ALA A 143 20.65 7.75 -1.61
C ALA A 143 20.88 6.38 -2.26
N GLN A 144 21.10 5.35 -1.45
CA GLN A 144 21.22 3.97 -1.94
C GLN A 144 19.95 3.48 -2.63
N LEU A 145 18.76 3.80 -2.10
CA LEU A 145 17.50 3.49 -2.77
C LEU A 145 17.42 4.16 -4.14
N MET A 146 17.81 5.43 -4.24
CA MET A 146 17.78 6.19 -5.49
C MET A 146 18.71 5.62 -6.56
N GLU A 147 19.94 5.27 -6.19
CA GLU A 147 20.89 4.59 -7.07
C GLU A 147 20.30 3.28 -7.60
N PHE A 148 19.75 2.45 -6.69
CA PHE A 148 19.10 1.19 -7.05
C PHE A 148 17.90 1.36 -7.99
N LEU A 149 17.01 2.33 -7.71
CA LEU A 149 15.85 2.61 -8.54
C LEU A 149 16.29 3.04 -9.95
N ASN A 150 17.31 3.89 -10.04
CA ASN A 150 17.90 4.31 -11.31
C ASN A 150 18.48 3.11 -12.09
N ASP A 151 19.27 2.25 -11.44
CA ASP A 151 19.88 1.07 -12.08
C ASP A 151 18.83 0.09 -12.61
N MET A 152 17.77 -0.15 -11.83
CA MET A 152 16.63 -0.97 -12.27
C MET A 152 15.93 -0.33 -13.46
N ARG A 153 15.71 0.98 -13.45
CA ARG A 153 15.09 1.70 -14.56
C ARG A 153 15.93 1.60 -15.84
N VAL A 154 17.24 1.81 -15.74
CA VAL A 154 18.19 1.67 -16.86
C VAL A 154 18.20 0.23 -17.38
N THR A 155 18.21 -0.76 -16.48
CA THR A 155 18.15 -2.19 -16.84
C THR A 155 16.86 -2.51 -17.60
N ILE A 156 15.71 -2.03 -17.13
CA ILE A 156 14.42 -2.23 -17.83
C ILE A 156 14.41 -1.48 -19.16
N ASP A 157 14.97 -0.27 -19.23
CA ASP A 157 15.09 0.49 -20.48
C ASP A 157 15.96 -0.24 -21.52
N ALA A 158 17.02 -0.92 -21.10
CA ALA A 158 17.86 -1.73 -21.99
C ALA A 158 17.15 -2.97 -22.54
N LEU A 159 16.08 -3.45 -21.89
CA LEU A 159 15.25 -4.55 -22.37
C LEU A 159 14.21 -4.08 -23.40
N LYS A 160 14.06 -2.77 -23.63
CA LYS A 160 13.12 -2.25 -24.62
C LYS A 160 13.50 -2.70 -26.03
N GLY A 161 12.49 -3.10 -26.79
CA GLY A 161 12.66 -3.62 -28.15
C GLY A 161 12.74 -5.13 -28.25
N GLN A 162 12.86 -5.85 -27.13
CA GLN A 162 12.68 -7.31 -27.15
C GLN A 162 11.21 -7.67 -27.35
N SER A 163 10.96 -8.59 -28.29
CA SER A 163 9.60 -9.04 -28.64
C SER A 163 8.94 -9.86 -27.53
N PHE A 164 9.74 -10.52 -26.69
CA PHE A 164 9.25 -11.41 -25.65
C PHE A 164 10.07 -11.28 -24.36
N LEU A 165 9.43 -10.84 -23.28
CA LEU A 165 10.00 -10.88 -21.94
C LEU A 165 9.28 -11.94 -21.13
N GLY A 166 9.96 -13.06 -20.88
CA GLY A 166 9.36 -14.25 -20.27
C GLY A 166 9.20 -14.18 -18.75
N TYR A 167 8.45 -15.14 -18.21
CA TYR A 167 8.16 -15.28 -16.78
C TYR A 167 9.41 -15.27 -15.87
N GLN A 168 10.47 -15.97 -16.25
CA GLN A 168 11.69 -16.06 -15.43
C GLN A 168 12.40 -14.73 -15.26
N LEU A 169 12.38 -13.88 -16.29
CA LEU A 169 12.93 -12.54 -16.22
C LEU A 169 12.10 -11.69 -15.26
N PHE A 170 10.78 -11.73 -15.39
CA PHE A 170 9.86 -11.01 -14.49
C PHE A 170 10.09 -11.38 -13.02
N LEU A 171 10.16 -12.68 -12.70
CA LEU A 171 10.46 -13.14 -11.34
C LEU A 171 11.86 -12.72 -10.86
N SER A 172 12.85 -12.74 -11.75
CA SER A 172 14.22 -12.38 -11.38
C SER A 172 14.35 -10.89 -11.07
N LEU A 173 13.68 -10.02 -11.84
CA LEU A 173 13.55 -8.60 -11.52
C LEU A 173 12.88 -8.39 -10.15
N GLY A 174 11.79 -9.12 -9.87
CA GLY A 174 11.11 -9.05 -8.58
C GLY A 174 11.94 -9.52 -7.38
N ARG A 175 12.74 -10.58 -7.56
CA ARG A 175 13.69 -11.05 -6.54
C ARG A 175 14.80 -10.04 -6.30
N CYS A 176 15.35 -9.43 -7.35
CA CYS A 176 16.35 -8.37 -7.21
C CYS A 176 15.74 -7.18 -6.46
N PHE A 177 14.54 -6.73 -6.85
CA PHE A 177 13.84 -5.64 -6.19
C PHE A 177 13.62 -5.91 -4.69
N THR A 178 13.06 -7.08 -4.36
CA THR A 178 12.79 -7.44 -2.96
C THR A 178 14.08 -7.51 -2.13
N ARG A 179 15.17 -8.00 -2.72
CA ARG A 179 16.45 -8.13 -2.05
C ARG A 179 17.09 -6.76 -1.79
N GLU A 180 17.14 -5.88 -2.79
CA GLU A 180 17.77 -4.55 -2.64
C GLU A 180 17.02 -3.65 -1.66
N ILE A 181 15.68 -3.74 -1.61
CA ILE A 181 14.89 -3.04 -0.60
C ILE A 181 15.28 -3.48 0.82
N LYS A 182 15.53 -4.77 1.04
CA LYS A 182 16.01 -5.27 2.35
C LYS A 182 17.42 -4.81 2.71
N TYR A 183 18.23 -4.46 1.71
CA TYR A 183 19.56 -3.89 1.93
C TYR A 183 19.54 -2.38 2.25
N CYS A 184 18.42 -1.72 2.06
CA CYS A 184 18.22 -0.34 2.47
C CYS A 184 17.67 -0.34 3.91
N ARG A 185 18.53 -0.33 4.93
CA ARG A 185 18.20 -0.53 6.35
C ARG A 185 17.01 0.30 6.78
N TYR A 186 17.06 1.62 6.60
CA TYR A 186 16.00 2.52 7.06
C TYR A 186 14.74 2.42 6.21
N ILE A 187 14.86 2.06 4.93
CA ILE A 187 13.70 1.76 4.07
C ILE A 187 13.05 0.45 4.50
N ASP A 188 13.78 -0.61 4.77
CA ASP A 188 13.22 -1.87 5.29
C ASP A 188 12.56 -1.67 6.66
N MET A 189 13.18 -0.87 7.54
CA MET A 189 12.53 -0.41 8.79
C MET A 189 11.25 0.40 8.52
N LEU A 190 11.25 1.26 7.48
CA LEU A 190 10.06 1.97 7.04
C LEU A 190 8.98 1.02 6.46
N LEU A 191 9.34 -0.04 5.76
CA LEU A 191 8.34 -0.93 5.17
C LEU A 191 7.83 -1.97 6.18
N SER A 192 8.64 -2.35 7.16
CA SER A 192 8.32 -3.38 8.17
C SER A 192 7.32 -2.91 9.24
N GLN A 193 7.33 -1.63 9.63
CA GLN A 193 6.28 -1.15 10.53
C GLN A 193 4.98 -0.95 9.75
N ARG A 194 3.90 -1.51 10.29
CA ARG A 194 2.61 -1.54 9.61
C ARG A 194 1.86 -0.21 9.68
N PHE A 195 1.92 0.47 10.82
CA PHE A 195 1.22 1.73 11.06
C PHE A 195 2.17 2.76 11.67
N ARG A 196 1.95 4.03 11.33
CA ARG A 196 2.69 5.20 11.80
C ARG A 196 1.75 6.32 12.17
N LEU A 197 1.99 6.91 13.33
CA LEU A 197 1.18 8.03 13.83
C LEU A 197 1.20 9.25 12.91
N GLN A 198 2.29 9.48 12.18
CA GLN A 198 2.47 10.70 11.38
C GLN A 198 1.53 10.79 10.18
N TYR A 199 1.01 9.65 9.69
CA TYR A 199 0.11 9.66 8.53
C TYR A 199 -1.01 8.61 8.54
N ASP A 200 -1.06 7.70 9.53
CA ASP A 200 -2.20 6.82 9.77
C ASP A 200 -3.14 7.33 10.88
N LEU A 201 -2.90 8.54 11.41
CA LEU A 201 -3.78 9.14 12.42
C LEU A 201 -5.17 9.43 11.84
N VAL A 202 -6.20 8.95 12.52
CA VAL A 202 -7.61 9.20 12.16
C VAL A 202 -8.17 10.25 13.12
N GLU A 203 -8.18 11.51 12.69
CA GLU A 203 -8.71 12.63 13.47
C GLU A 203 -10.23 12.74 13.31
N ASN A 204 -10.96 11.73 13.77
CA ASN A 204 -12.41 11.79 13.80
C ASN A 204 -12.97 11.55 15.21
N LYS A 205 -13.69 12.56 15.72
CA LYS A 205 -14.31 12.53 17.05
C LYS A 205 -15.35 11.42 17.17
N THR A 206 -16.19 11.20 16.16
CA THR A 206 -17.25 10.19 16.21
C THR A 206 -16.67 8.78 16.29
N VAL A 207 -15.58 8.51 15.55
CA VAL A 207 -14.85 7.23 15.64
C VAL A 207 -14.24 7.02 17.03
N THR A 208 -13.65 8.08 17.59
CA THR A 208 -13.04 8.03 18.93
C THR A 208 -14.10 7.79 20.02
N GLU A 209 -15.26 8.44 19.91
CA GLU A 209 -16.39 8.27 20.82
C GLU A 209 -16.99 6.87 20.73
N ALA A 210 -17.15 6.32 19.52
CA ALA A 210 -17.61 4.95 19.32
C ALA A 210 -16.64 3.94 19.97
N LEU A 211 -15.33 4.10 19.77
CA LEU A 211 -14.32 3.22 20.37
C LEU A 211 -14.35 3.22 21.91
N ARG A 212 -14.69 4.35 22.55
CA ARG A 212 -14.79 4.43 24.02
C ARG A 212 -15.94 3.60 24.60
N ARG A 213 -16.93 3.22 23.80
CA ARG A 213 -18.07 2.39 24.23
C ARG A 213 -17.75 0.90 24.26
N VAL A 214 -16.57 0.51 23.78
CA VAL A 214 -16.09 -0.88 23.87
C VAL A 214 -15.40 -1.06 25.22
N ASP A 215 -16.08 -1.79 26.11
CA ASP A 215 -15.62 -2.01 27.49
C ASP A 215 -14.33 -2.82 27.58
N ASP A 216 -14.22 -3.91 26.79
CA ASP A 216 -13.02 -4.76 26.79
C ASP A 216 -11.86 -4.08 26.03
N ASP A 217 -10.78 -3.77 26.75
CA ASP A 217 -9.57 -3.16 26.22
C ASP A 217 -8.95 -3.92 25.03
N LYS A 218 -9.00 -5.26 25.07
CA LYS A 218 -8.43 -6.09 24.01
C LYS A 218 -9.27 -6.01 22.73
N THR A 219 -10.58 -6.11 22.86
CA THR A 219 -11.53 -5.93 21.75
C THR A 219 -11.45 -4.52 21.21
N ARG A 220 -11.42 -3.50 22.08
CA ARG A 220 -11.27 -2.09 21.69
C ARG A 220 -10.01 -1.86 20.85
N ARG A 221 -8.87 -2.43 21.28
CA ARG A 221 -7.61 -2.36 20.51
C ARG A 221 -7.73 -3.04 19.15
N ASN A 222 -8.33 -4.22 19.08
CA ASN A 222 -8.49 -4.95 17.83
C ASN A 222 -9.43 -4.23 16.85
N VAL A 223 -10.53 -3.63 17.34
CA VAL A 223 -11.44 -2.81 16.56
C VAL A 223 -10.73 -1.54 16.07
N ALA A 224 -9.98 -0.86 16.92
CA ALA A 224 -9.19 0.31 16.52
C ALA A 224 -8.19 -0.03 15.40
N LEU A 225 -7.48 -1.15 15.53
CA LEU A 225 -6.61 -1.66 14.47
C LEU A 225 -7.39 -1.95 13.19
N ALA A 226 -8.56 -2.58 13.28
CA ALA A 226 -9.39 -2.88 12.12
C ALA A 226 -9.85 -1.61 11.39
N LEU A 227 -10.21 -0.56 12.13
CA LEU A 227 -10.52 0.74 11.55
C LEU A 227 -9.29 1.38 10.89
N LEU A 228 -8.10 1.30 11.51
CA LEU A 228 -6.86 1.79 10.90
C LEU A 228 -6.57 1.11 9.55
N TYR A 229 -6.79 -0.20 9.42
CA TYR A 229 -6.70 -0.89 8.14
C TYR A 229 -7.65 -0.27 7.09
N LEU A 230 -8.92 -0.10 7.46
CA LEU A 230 -9.93 0.40 6.54
C LEU A 230 -9.66 1.85 6.12
N PHE A 231 -9.27 2.73 7.04
CA PHE A 231 -8.88 4.11 6.71
C PHE A 231 -7.63 4.15 5.84
N ARG A 232 -6.68 3.25 6.06
CA ARG A 232 -5.48 3.14 5.23
C ARG A 232 -5.81 2.69 3.80
N PHE A 233 -6.75 1.77 3.61
CA PHE A 233 -7.25 1.43 2.27
C PHE A 233 -7.88 2.63 1.57
N LEU A 234 -8.66 3.46 2.27
CA LEU A 234 -9.17 4.72 1.71
C LEU A 234 -8.05 5.67 1.32
N LYS A 235 -6.97 5.72 2.11
CA LYS A 235 -5.78 6.54 1.81
C LYS A 235 -5.02 6.00 0.59
N TYR A 236 -4.89 4.69 0.41
CA TYR A 236 -4.32 4.15 -0.83
C TYR A 236 -5.16 4.52 -2.05
N LEU A 237 -6.48 4.45 -1.92
CA LEU A 237 -7.42 4.79 -2.98
C LEU A 237 -7.42 6.30 -3.29
N SER A 238 -7.07 7.17 -2.34
CA SER A 238 -6.99 8.62 -2.62
C SER A 238 -5.85 8.98 -3.57
N PHE A 239 -4.75 8.20 -3.62
CA PHE A 239 -3.70 8.36 -4.63
C PHE A 239 -4.21 8.01 -6.03
N VAL A 240 -5.00 6.94 -6.15
CA VAL A 240 -5.65 6.58 -7.43
C VAL A 240 -6.66 7.66 -7.84
N ALA A 241 -7.45 8.16 -6.89
CA ALA A 241 -8.42 9.23 -7.13
C ALA A 241 -7.77 10.53 -7.59
N ALA A 242 -6.60 10.88 -7.05
CA ALA A 242 -5.85 12.07 -7.45
C ALA A 242 -5.45 12.00 -8.93
N ASP A 243 -4.88 10.87 -9.37
CA ASP A 243 -4.48 10.70 -10.76
C ASP A 243 -5.68 10.55 -11.71
N LEU A 244 -6.79 9.92 -11.27
CA LEU A 244 -8.07 9.90 -12.00
C LEU A 244 -8.61 11.31 -12.24
N SER A 245 -8.63 12.17 -11.21
CA SER A 245 -9.16 13.54 -11.31
C SER A 245 -8.34 14.47 -12.22
N GLN A 246 -7.08 14.13 -12.46
CA GLN A 246 -6.14 14.93 -13.25
C GLN A 246 -5.87 14.33 -14.64
N ASP A 247 -6.62 13.29 -15.02
CA ASP A 247 -6.46 12.55 -16.29
C ASP A 247 -5.00 12.13 -16.55
N ARG A 248 -4.31 11.72 -15.49
CA ARG A 248 -2.93 11.22 -15.56
C ARG A 248 -2.92 9.76 -16.04
N PRO A 249 -1.79 9.23 -16.53
CA PRO A 249 -1.68 7.80 -16.83
C PRO A 249 -2.12 6.94 -15.64
N LEU A 250 -2.85 5.84 -15.84
CA LEU A 250 -3.44 5.07 -14.72
C LEU A 250 -2.93 3.63 -14.60
N LYS A 251 -2.25 3.11 -15.63
CA LYS A 251 -1.80 1.71 -15.67
C LYS A 251 -0.88 1.34 -14.51
N HIS A 252 -0.06 2.28 -14.04
CA HIS A 252 0.86 2.02 -12.93
C HIS A 252 0.13 1.72 -11.62
N HIS A 253 -1.12 2.17 -11.46
CA HIS A 253 -1.94 1.82 -10.29
C HIS A 253 -2.32 0.33 -10.21
N LEU A 254 -2.07 -0.50 -11.22
CA LEU A 254 -2.15 -1.96 -11.05
C LEU A 254 -1.24 -2.45 -9.91
N ALA A 255 -0.10 -1.79 -9.66
CA ALA A 255 0.74 -2.08 -8.50
C ALA A 255 0.08 -1.65 -7.17
N THR A 256 -0.64 -0.53 -7.15
CA THR A 256 -1.43 -0.11 -5.98
C THR A 256 -2.57 -1.09 -5.70
N PHE A 257 -3.28 -1.57 -6.72
CA PHE A 257 -4.33 -2.58 -6.55
C PHE A 257 -3.75 -3.93 -6.10
N ALA A 258 -2.56 -4.32 -6.57
CA ALA A 258 -1.87 -5.50 -6.05
C ALA A 258 -1.55 -5.38 -4.56
N LEU A 259 -1.11 -4.20 -4.10
CA LEU A 259 -0.91 -3.92 -2.68
C LEU A 259 -2.22 -4.03 -1.90
N ILE A 260 -3.29 -3.37 -2.37
CA ILE A 260 -4.59 -3.39 -1.70
C ILE A 260 -5.10 -4.82 -1.60
N HIS A 261 -5.01 -5.62 -2.67
CA HIS A 261 -5.43 -7.03 -2.66
C HIS A 261 -4.67 -7.84 -1.59
N LYS A 262 -3.34 -7.67 -1.51
CA LYS A 262 -2.51 -8.32 -0.48
C LYS A 262 -2.89 -7.88 0.93
N GLU A 263 -3.04 -6.59 1.17
CA GLU A 263 -3.38 -6.09 2.51
C GLU A 263 -4.82 -6.39 2.93
N MET A 264 -5.76 -6.48 1.99
CA MET A 264 -7.13 -6.93 2.24
C MET A 264 -7.18 -8.40 2.62
N ALA A 265 -6.33 -9.24 2.03
CA ALA A 265 -6.17 -10.63 2.46
C ALA A 265 -5.61 -10.72 3.89
N ASP A 266 -4.50 -10.01 4.18
CA ASP A 266 -3.93 -9.92 5.53
C ASP A 266 -4.97 -9.43 6.56
N PHE A 267 -5.78 -8.44 6.18
CA PHE A 267 -6.80 -7.87 7.04
C PHE A 267 -7.93 -8.87 7.32
N SER A 268 -8.40 -9.59 6.30
CA SER A 268 -9.41 -10.65 6.47
C SER A 268 -8.91 -11.74 7.43
N GLU A 269 -7.64 -12.14 7.31
CA GLU A 269 -7.01 -13.09 8.23
C GLU A 269 -6.88 -12.52 9.66
N PHE A 270 -6.48 -11.26 9.79
CA PHE A 270 -6.43 -10.56 11.08
C PHE A 270 -7.79 -10.57 11.78
N LEU A 271 -8.88 -10.23 11.07
CA LEU A 271 -10.24 -10.26 11.61
C LEU A 271 -10.61 -11.66 12.11
N ALA A 272 -10.35 -12.68 11.30
CA ALA A 272 -10.65 -14.07 11.64
C ALA A 272 -9.82 -14.57 12.85
N ALA A 273 -8.54 -14.21 12.92
CA ALA A 273 -7.63 -14.69 13.95
C ALA A 273 -7.78 -13.94 15.29
N ARG A 274 -8.08 -12.64 15.27
CA ARG A 274 -8.02 -11.77 16.46
C ARG A 274 -9.39 -11.39 17.01
N LEU A 275 -10.38 -11.12 16.15
CA LEU A 275 -11.70 -10.67 16.57
C LEU A 275 -12.69 -11.83 16.69
N LEU A 276 -12.77 -12.72 15.69
CA LEU A 276 -13.73 -13.83 15.74
C LEU A 276 -13.39 -14.88 16.81
N ARG A 277 -12.11 -15.02 17.15
CA ARG A 277 -11.64 -15.92 18.24
C ARG A 277 -11.70 -15.29 19.63
N ALA A 278 -12.12 -14.03 19.76
CA ALA A 278 -12.25 -13.38 21.06
C ALA A 278 -13.48 -13.95 21.79
N GLN A 279 -13.27 -14.46 23.02
CA GLN A 279 -14.32 -15.12 23.81
C GLN A 279 -15.43 -14.18 24.29
N GLN A 280 -15.17 -12.87 24.37
CA GLN A 280 -16.08 -11.86 24.95
C GLN A 280 -16.54 -10.81 23.94
N ILE A 281 -16.68 -11.17 22.66
CA ILE A 281 -17.20 -10.24 21.65
C ILE A 281 -18.73 -10.25 21.65
N GLU A 282 -19.36 -9.07 21.60
CA GLU A 282 -20.81 -8.95 21.44
C GLU A 282 -21.25 -9.54 20.09
N GLU A 283 -22.43 -10.18 20.05
CA GLU A 283 -22.91 -10.89 18.86
C GLU A 283 -23.14 -9.96 17.65
N SER A 284 -23.56 -8.72 17.91
CA SER A 284 -23.70 -7.65 16.90
C SER A 284 -22.37 -7.35 16.22
N LEU A 285 -21.30 -7.19 17.00
CA LEU A 285 -19.94 -6.95 16.52
C LEU A 285 -19.35 -8.19 15.84
N ARG A 286 -19.62 -9.39 16.35
CA ARG A 286 -19.21 -10.64 15.70
C ARG A 286 -19.78 -10.75 14.29
N SER A 287 -21.09 -10.60 14.15
CA SER A 287 -21.79 -10.64 12.85
C SER A 287 -21.25 -9.58 11.88
N ALA A 288 -20.99 -8.36 12.38
CA ALA A 288 -20.39 -7.31 11.58
C ALA A 288 -18.97 -7.67 11.10
N VAL A 289 -18.13 -8.23 11.97
CA VAL A 289 -16.77 -8.66 11.61
C VAL A 289 -16.78 -9.78 10.57
N GLU A 290 -17.68 -10.76 10.69
CA GLU A 290 -17.84 -11.83 9.69
C GLU A 290 -18.24 -11.28 8.33
N LEU A 291 -19.24 -10.38 8.30
CA LEU A 291 -19.68 -9.72 7.08
C LEU A 291 -18.55 -8.91 6.43
N ILE A 292 -17.77 -8.19 7.24
CA ILE A 292 -16.64 -7.38 6.74
C ILE A 292 -15.53 -8.28 6.18
N ALA A 293 -15.13 -9.33 6.91
CA ALA A 293 -14.09 -10.25 6.47
C ALA A 293 -14.45 -10.94 5.15
N TYR A 294 -15.73 -11.32 4.99
CA TYR A 294 -16.26 -11.87 3.74
C TYR A 294 -16.28 -10.82 2.62
N SER A 295 -16.85 -9.64 2.87
CA SER A 295 -17.01 -8.58 1.86
C SER A 295 -15.67 -8.12 1.28
N ILE A 296 -14.68 -7.88 2.14
CA ILE A 296 -13.34 -7.47 1.72
C ILE A 296 -12.67 -8.55 0.86
N LYS A 297 -12.80 -9.83 1.25
CA LYS A 297 -12.23 -10.95 0.51
C LYS A 297 -12.86 -11.11 -0.87
N ILE A 298 -14.18 -11.06 -0.95
CA ILE A 298 -14.89 -11.22 -2.23
C ILE A 298 -14.62 -10.03 -3.15
N GLU A 299 -14.74 -8.80 -2.65
CA GLU A 299 -14.60 -7.62 -3.51
C GLU A 299 -13.16 -7.48 -4.03
N SER A 300 -12.15 -7.71 -3.17
CA SER A 300 -10.75 -7.71 -3.60
C SER A 300 -10.47 -8.76 -4.68
N GLN A 301 -10.99 -9.99 -4.53
CA GLN A 301 -10.85 -11.04 -5.54
C GLN A 301 -11.58 -10.70 -6.83
N ARG A 302 -12.79 -10.15 -6.74
CA ARG A 302 -13.60 -9.74 -7.90
C ARG A 302 -12.84 -8.73 -8.76
N ILE A 303 -12.23 -7.72 -8.14
CA ILE A 303 -11.50 -6.69 -8.86
C ILE A 303 -10.29 -7.26 -9.60
N MET A 304 -9.52 -8.13 -8.95
CA MET A 304 -8.34 -8.73 -9.58
C MET A 304 -8.70 -9.73 -10.69
N ASN A 305 -9.79 -10.48 -10.53
CA ASN A 305 -10.16 -11.57 -11.43
C ASN A 305 -11.18 -11.19 -12.51
N GLN A 306 -11.79 -10.01 -12.43
CA GLN A 306 -12.81 -9.56 -13.39
C GLN A 306 -12.52 -8.14 -13.91
N GLU A 307 -12.42 -7.15 -13.02
CA GLU A 307 -12.38 -5.73 -13.42
C GLU A 307 -11.03 -5.33 -14.05
N LEU A 308 -9.92 -5.74 -13.43
CA LEU A 308 -8.57 -5.32 -13.84
C LEU A 308 -7.86 -6.28 -14.81
N VAL A 309 -8.49 -7.41 -15.14
CA VAL A 309 -7.92 -8.40 -16.05
C VAL A 309 -7.67 -7.78 -17.43
N PHE A 310 -6.51 -8.05 -18.02
CA PHE A 310 -6.06 -7.50 -19.32
C PHE A 310 -5.74 -6.00 -19.34
N VAL A 311 -5.93 -5.24 -18.24
CA VAL A 311 -5.63 -3.79 -18.22
C VAL A 311 -4.16 -3.50 -18.53
N SER A 312 -3.25 -4.42 -18.17
CA SER A 312 -1.82 -4.26 -18.48
C SER A 312 -1.55 -4.18 -19.99
N ARG A 313 -2.34 -4.90 -20.80
CA ARG A 313 -2.22 -4.99 -22.26
C ARG A 313 -3.12 -4.03 -23.02
N GLU A 314 -4.12 -3.46 -22.36
CA GLU A 314 -5.04 -2.51 -22.97
C GLU A 314 -4.28 -1.28 -23.45
N MET A 315 -4.54 -0.80 -24.66
CA MET A 315 -3.87 0.37 -25.23
C MET A 315 -4.78 1.59 -25.26
N GLU A 316 -6.10 1.39 -25.20
CA GLU A 316 -7.08 2.48 -25.28
C GLU A 316 -7.21 3.21 -23.93
N PRO A 317 -6.86 4.52 -23.84
CA PRO A 317 -6.92 5.27 -22.59
C PRO A 317 -8.30 5.30 -21.93
N SER A 318 -9.37 5.41 -22.72
CA SER A 318 -10.76 5.43 -22.24
C SER A 318 -11.16 4.13 -21.51
N LYS A 319 -10.72 2.98 -22.02
CA LYS A 319 -10.97 1.66 -21.41
C LYS A 319 -10.16 1.48 -20.14
N ILE A 320 -8.91 1.93 -20.13
CA ILE A 320 -8.06 1.92 -18.93
C ILE A 320 -8.70 2.79 -17.85
N TYR A 321 -9.10 4.02 -18.20
CA TYR A 321 -9.77 4.94 -17.29
C TYR A 321 -11.02 4.31 -16.68
N THR A 322 -11.95 3.84 -17.53
CA THR A 322 -13.20 3.22 -17.08
C THR A 322 -12.96 2.05 -16.11
N ARG A 323 -12.00 1.17 -16.42
CA ARG A 323 -11.71 0.00 -15.57
C ARG A 323 -11.06 0.38 -14.24
N ILE A 324 -10.14 1.33 -14.25
CA ILE A 324 -9.48 1.83 -13.03
C ILE A 324 -10.48 2.60 -12.16
N GLU A 325 -11.32 3.44 -12.77
CA GLU A 325 -12.39 4.18 -12.09
C GLU A 325 -13.40 3.23 -11.44
N ASN A 326 -13.84 2.19 -12.16
CA ASN A 326 -14.74 1.16 -11.64
C ASN A 326 -14.11 0.41 -10.47
N ALA A 327 -12.88 -0.10 -10.62
CA ALA A 327 -12.18 -0.82 -9.56
C ALA A 327 -11.98 0.06 -8.31
N HIS A 328 -11.57 1.31 -8.50
CA HIS A 328 -11.45 2.30 -7.43
C HIS A 328 -12.80 2.55 -6.73
N GLY A 329 -13.86 2.78 -7.51
CA GLY A 329 -15.20 3.03 -6.99
C GLY A 329 -15.75 1.86 -6.16
N LEU A 330 -15.58 0.64 -6.65
CA LEU A 330 -15.96 -0.59 -5.96
C LEU A 330 -15.24 -0.75 -4.61
N LEU A 331 -13.90 -0.65 -4.58
CA LEU A 331 -13.15 -0.77 -3.31
C LEU A 331 -13.45 0.37 -2.35
N ARG A 332 -13.60 1.59 -2.85
CA ARG A 332 -13.91 2.74 -2.02
C ARG A 332 -15.27 2.55 -1.34
N ASN A 333 -16.28 2.15 -2.09
CA ASN A 333 -17.62 1.89 -1.56
C ASN A 333 -17.63 0.70 -0.59
N CYS A 334 -16.94 -0.39 -0.92
CA CYS A 334 -16.79 -1.55 -0.03
C CYS A 334 -16.13 -1.15 1.30
N THR A 335 -14.97 -0.49 1.23
CA THR A 335 -14.21 -0.05 2.42
C THR A 335 -15.02 0.91 3.29
N GLN A 336 -15.67 1.92 2.70
CA GLN A 336 -16.55 2.83 3.44
C GLN A 336 -17.72 2.07 4.10
N SER A 337 -18.27 1.04 3.43
CA SER A 337 -19.35 0.24 4.00
C SER A 337 -18.87 -0.56 5.20
N CYS A 338 -17.69 -1.19 5.10
CA CYS A 338 -17.08 -1.89 6.21
C CYS A 338 -16.85 -0.99 7.43
N ILE A 339 -16.40 0.25 7.23
CA ILE A 339 -16.23 1.23 8.32
C ILE A 339 -17.58 1.51 8.99
N VAL A 340 -18.61 1.83 8.20
CA VAL A 340 -19.95 2.13 8.72
C VAL A 340 -20.54 0.92 9.45
N THR A 341 -20.47 -0.28 8.87
CA THR A 341 -20.94 -1.52 9.49
C THR A 341 -20.25 -1.80 10.83
N MET A 342 -18.94 -1.57 10.91
CA MET A 342 -18.20 -1.77 12.16
C MET A 342 -18.62 -0.77 13.23
N LEU A 343 -18.80 0.50 12.87
CA LEU A 343 -19.21 1.54 13.81
C LEU A 343 -20.67 1.37 14.26
N GLN A 344 -21.57 0.98 13.35
CA GLN A 344 -22.98 0.70 13.68
C GLN A 344 -23.15 -0.50 14.61
N ALA A 345 -22.24 -1.48 14.53
CA ALA A 345 -22.24 -2.61 15.45
C ALA A 345 -21.88 -2.20 16.90
N ILE A 346 -21.09 -1.15 17.06
CA ILE A 346 -20.68 -0.59 18.36
C ILE A 346 -21.71 0.44 18.85
N GLU A 347 -22.22 1.27 17.94
CA GLU A 347 -23.19 2.31 18.20
C GLU A 347 -24.37 2.20 17.22
N LYS A 348 -25.50 1.65 17.69
CA LYS A 348 -26.71 1.43 16.86
C LYS A 348 -27.29 2.71 16.23
N GLY A 349 -26.95 3.88 16.77
CA GLY A 349 -27.37 5.20 16.26
C GLY A 349 -26.33 5.91 15.39
N PHE A 350 -25.28 5.22 14.96
CA PHE A 350 -24.17 5.85 14.25
C PHE A 350 -24.62 6.45 12.91
N ASP A 351 -24.48 7.77 12.76
CA ASP A 351 -24.79 8.48 11.53
C ASP A 351 -23.63 8.38 10.53
N ALA A 352 -23.83 7.60 9.47
CA ALA A 352 -22.89 7.43 8.38
C ALA A 352 -22.59 8.74 7.62
N ALA A 353 -23.52 9.70 7.63
CA ALA A 353 -23.33 10.99 6.97
C ALA A 353 -22.26 11.84 7.64
N SER A 354 -22.05 11.66 8.96
CA SER A 354 -20.99 12.34 9.72
C SER A 354 -19.56 11.99 9.24
N LEU A 355 -19.36 10.79 8.69
CA LEU A 355 -18.06 10.33 8.19
C LEU A 355 -17.90 10.50 6.68
N PHE A 356 -18.95 10.25 5.91
CA PHE A 356 -18.87 10.26 4.45
C PHE A 356 -20.02 11.09 3.83
N PRO A 357 -19.96 12.44 3.90
CA PRO A 357 -21.02 13.32 3.38
C PRO A 357 -21.30 13.07 1.89
N SER A 358 -20.24 12.97 1.07
CA SER A 358 -20.34 12.68 -0.37
C SER A 358 -20.94 11.31 -0.70
N ARG A 359 -20.97 10.38 0.26
CA ARG A 359 -21.65 9.09 0.09
C ARG A 359 -23.14 9.24 0.42
N ALA A 360 -23.48 9.97 1.48
CA ALA A 360 -24.86 10.30 1.81
C ALA A 360 -25.54 11.06 0.65
N GLU A 361 -24.86 12.05 0.08
CA GLU A 361 -25.34 12.81 -1.09
C GLU A 361 -25.56 11.92 -2.32
N ARG A 362 -24.62 11.00 -2.61
CA ARG A 362 -24.77 10.05 -3.73
C ARG A 362 -25.90 9.05 -3.51
N LEU A 363 -26.10 8.58 -2.27
CA LEU A 363 -27.23 7.70 -1.91
C LEU A 363 -28.57 8.43 -2.06
N MET A 364 -28.67 9.66 -1.55
CA MET A 364 -29.87 10.49 -1.73
C MET A 364 -30.15 10.77 -3.21
N SER A 365 -29.11 11.04 -4.00
CA SER A 365 -29.24 11.25 -5.44
C SER A 365 -29.67 9.98 -6.18
N ALA A 366 -29.13 8.82 -5.80
CA ALA A 366 -29.52 7.53 -6.37
C ALA A 366 -30.98 7.16 -6.02
N GLU A 367 -31.42 7.44 -4.80
CA GLU A 367 -32.80 7.23 -4.37
C GLU A 367 -33.76 8.15 -5.14
N LYS A 368 -33.38 9.43 -5.31
CA LYS A 368 -34.14 10.38 -6.15
C LYS A 368 -34.26 9.88 -7.59
N ILE A 369 -33.18 9.37 -8.19
CA ILE A 369 -33.22 8.78 -9.54
C ILE A 369 -34.13 7.55 -9.57
N ARG A 370 -34.05 6.66 -8.58
CA ARG A 370 -34.94 5.49 -8.48
C ARG A 370 -36.40 5.90 -8.43
N GLN A 371 -36.72 6.90 -7.61
CA GLN A 371 -38.06 7.42 -7.47
C GLN A 371 -38.55 8.03 -8.79
N SER A 372 -37.72 8.85 -9.46
CA SER A 372 -38.04 9.40 -10.78
C SER A 372 -38.22 8.32 -11.86
N LEU A 373 -37.41 7.26 -11.85
CA LEU A 373 -37.57 6.11 -12.76
C LEU A 373 -38.84 5.32 -12.48
N TRP A 374 -39.21 5.18 -11.21
CA TRP A 374 -40.45 4.53 -10.81
C TRP A 374 -41.68 5.35 -11.22
N GLU A 375 -41.65 6.67 -11.01
CA GLU A 375 -42.69 7.60 -11.48
C GLU A 375 -42.84 7.55 -13.01
N LEU A 376 -41.73 7.57 -13.74
CA LEU A 376 -41.72 7.44 -15.20
C LEU A 376 -42.29 6.08 -15.66
N ARG A 377 -41.95 5.00 -14.95
CA ARG A 377 -42.50 3.67 -15.21
C ARG A 377 -44.02 3.65 -15.00
N GLN A 378 -44.52 4.23 -13.90
CA GLN A 378 -45.96 4.30 -13.66
C GLN A 378 -46.68 5.13 -14.71
N TRP A 379 -46.12 6.29 -15.06
CA TRP A 379 -46.66 7.14 -16.12
C TRP A 379 -46.73 6.41 -17.47
N LEU A 380 -45.70 5.62 -17.83
CA LEU A 380 -45.72 4.80 -19.05
C LEU A 380 -46.79 3.70 -19.00
N ILE A 381 -46.99 3.06 -17.84
CA ILE A 381 -48.03 2.05 -17.64
C ILE A 381 -49.42 2.69 -17.78
N ASP A 382 -49.66 3.83 -17.15
CA ASP A 382 -50.94 4.55 -17.21
C ASP A 382 -51.25 5.06 -18.63
N MET A 383 -50.22 5.47 -19.39
CA MET A 383 -50.37 5.90 -20.78
C MET A 383 -50.69 4.72 -21.71
N LEU A 384 -50.12 3.54 -21.44
CA LEU A 384 -50.41 2.31 -22.19
C LEU A 384 -51.76 1.69 -21.82
N ALA A 385 -52.25 1.90 -20.59
CA ALA A 385 -53.56 1.40 -20.13
C ALA A 385 -54.73 2.30 -20.57
N ASN A 386 -54.47 3.57 -20.91
CA ASN A 386 -55.45 4.53 -21.43
C ASN A 386 -55.50 4.59 -22.98
N ARG A 387 -54.94 3.58 -23.66
CA ARG A 387 -55.15 3.28 -25.08
C ARG A 387 -55.87 1.96 -25.20
#